data_AF-A0A847HMG4-F1
#
_entry.id   AF-A0A847HMG4-F1
#
_cell.length_a   1.000
_cell.length_b   1.000
_cell.length_c   1.000
_cell.angle_alpha   90.00
_cell.angle_beta   90.00
_cell.angle_gamma   90.00
#
_symmetry.space_group_name_H-M   'P 1'
#
loop_
_entity.id
_entity.type
_entity.pdbx_description
1 polymer ?
#
loop_
_entity_poly.entity_id
_entity_poly.type
_entity_poly.pdbx_seq_one_letter_code
_entity_poly.pdbx_strand_id
1 'polypeptide(L)'
;MNKFLTFILVLISAFTYGCSSSGSSKPLNVATGPVIASISPTSGGYGTMITINGSNFGVVQSTSLVSYAGVTVTPSSWSDTQIALVLPDNAPNNGNFVVVVGGVYSNSSVPFSLGGPVISYISPASGLPGSEVTISGQYFGTQNSGTYVTFNYTTATIKNWNNNIITCVVLEFANSQANSVSVVVWLDAYRYSNSYSFNITQPSIESVNPNTDNIGARITLTGQAFGQTQGTITVDGVTAQIISWSDKSVQFRIPKIYSGAGNKTIAMTVSGRQTNSSINVAAPSVTNYAQATTPISNGNRITIYGDYFGAAGDIDSDRSVELRDEDNKLYSPAVTWSDTALYFDWPVSNDLFGTQTVYITITVGGLSYTFQVTAE
;
A
#
# COMPACT_ATOMS: atom_id res chain seq x y z
N MET A 1 6.84 57.20 -63.43
CA MET A 1 7.45 57.83 -64.62
C MET A 1 8.69 58.58 -64.12
N ASN A 2 9.89 58.02 -64.34
CA ASN A 2 10.96 58.60 -65.17
C ASN A 2 11.33 60.05 -64.80
N LYS A 3 12.58 60.49 -64.71
CA LYS A 3 13.96 59.97 -64.83
C LYS A 3 14.80 61.27 -64.92
N PHE A 4 16.04 61.25 -64.43
CA PHE A 4 17.18 62.06 -64.92
C PHE A 4 17.12 63.59 -64.68
N LEU A 5 18.18 64.41 -64.68
CA LEU A 5 19.65 64.32 -64.58
C LEU A 5 20.15 65.64 -65.23
N THR A 6 20.78 66.58 -64.51
CA THR A 6 21.70 67.62 -65.06
C THR A 6 22.34 68.36 -63.85
N PHE A 7 23.61 68.26 -63.44
CA PHE A 7 24.97 68.48 -63.99
C PHE A 7 25.42 69.96 -64.11
N ILE A 8 26.65 70.22 -63.57
CA ILE A 8 27.62 71.33 -63.78
C ILE A 8 27.48 72.54 -62.83
N LEU A 9 28.51 73.20 -62.25
CA LEU A 9 29.93 73.01 -61.86
C LEU A 9 30.37 74.41 -61.27
N VAL A 10 31.51 74.52 -60.58
CA VAL A 10 32.28 75.77 -60.25
C VAL A 10 31.89 76.45 -58.91
N LEU A 11 32.76 76.84 -57.95
CA LEU A 11 34.21 77.10 -57.86
C LEU A 11 34.71 76.82 -56.42
N ILE A 12 35.97 76.40 -56.31
CA ILE A 12 36.75 76.21 -55.08
C ILE A 12 37.13 77.58 -54.47
N SER A 13 36.90 77.77 -53.17
CA SER A 13 37.66 78.72 -52.35
C SER A 13 38.13 78.03 -51.08
N ALA A 14 39.44 77.83 -51.00
CA ALA A 14 40.15 77.28 -49.87
C ALA A 14 39.99 78.18 -48.64
N PHE A 15 39.46 77.62 -47.55
CA PHE A 15 39.85 78.03 -46.20
C PHE A 15 40.57 76.84 -45.57
N THR A 16 41.90 76.87 -45.67
CA THR A 16 42.80 76.05 -44.87
C THR A 16 42.83 76.62 -43.46
N TYR A 17 42.13 75.98 -42.51
CA TYR A 17 42.56 75.97 -41.13
C TYR A 17 43.27 74.63 -40.87
N GLY A 18 44.59 74.67 -40.90
CA GLY A 18 45.44 73.61 -40.36
C GLY A 18 45.72 73.89 -38.88
N CYS A 19 45.31 72.97 -38.02
CA CYS A 19 45.90 72.62 -36.71
C CYS A 19 44.83 71.84 -35.94
N SER A 20 45.08 70.73 -35.26
CA SER A 20 46.20 69.81 -35.17
C SER A 20 45.64 68.64 -34.34
N SER A 21 46.16 67.45 -34.60
CA SER A 21 46.13 66.25 -33.74
C SER A 21 45.31 66.30 -32.44
N SER A 22 44.20 65.58 -32.42
CA SER A 22 43.77 64.77 -31.27
C SER A 22 42.74 63.76 -31.76
N GLY A 23 43.21 62.80 -32.58
CA GLY A 23 42.56 61.50 -32.64
C GLY A 23 42.68 60.88 -31.26
N SER A 24 41.78 61.24 -30.34
CA SER A 24 41.51 60.44 -29.17
C SER A 24 40.74 59.22 -29.68
N SER A 25 41.46 58.29 -30.29
CA SER A 25 41.08 56.90 -30.16
C SER A 25 41.17 56.64 -28.67
N LYS A 26 40.07 56.84 -27.93
CA LYS A 26 39.82 56.01 -26.76
C LYS A 26 40.18 54.61 -27.23
N PRO A 27 41.14 53.91 -26.60
CA PRO A 27 41.29 52.51 -26.92
C PRO A 27 39.89 51.93 -26.82
N LEU A 28 39.43 51.30 -27.90
CA LEU A 28 38.22 50.51 -27.82
C LEU A 28 38.59 49.45 -26.79
N ASN A 29 38.22 49.68 -25.53
CA ASN A 29 38.33 48.67 -24.51
C ASN A 29 37.33 47.63 -24.96
N VAL A 30 37.80 46.67 -25.76
CA VAL A 30 37.06 45.47 -26.07
C VAL A 30 36.85 44.85 -24.70
N ALA A 31 35.70 45.15 -24.09
CA ALA A 31 35.32 44.56 -22.84
C ALA A 31 35.36 43.07 -23.10
N THR A 32 36.37 42.41 -22.55
CA THR A 32 36.45 40.97 -22.59
C THR A 32 35.19 40.50 -21.89
N GLY A 33 34.33 39.76 -22.60
CA GLY A 33 33.07 39.28 -22.05
C GLY A 33 33.31 38.52 -20.73
N PRO A 34 32.25 38.28 -19.94
CA PRO A 34 32.37 37.42 -18.76
C PRO A 34 32.98 36.07 -19.16
N VAL A 35 33.87 35.51 -18.33
CA VAL A 35 34.45 34.19 -18.59
C VAL A 35 34.18 33.29 -17.41
N ILE A 36 33.57 32.14 -17.66
CA ILE A 36 33.47 31.04 -16.70
C ILE A 36 34.73 30.18 -16.87
N ALA A 37 35.59 30.19 -15.85
CA ALA A 37 36.79 29.37 -15.81
C ALA A 37 36.49 27.95 -15.32
N SER A 38 35.64 27.81 -14.30
CA SER A 38 35.24 26.51 -13.77
C SER A 38 33.91 26.57 -13.02
N ILE A 39 33.30 25.41 -12.83
CA ILE A 39 32.19 25.20 -11.89
C ILE A 39 32.56 24.11 -10.89
N SER A 40 32.08 24.23 -9.66
CA SER A 40 32.24 23.21 -8.64
C SER A 40 30.97 23.11 -7.78
N PRO A 41 30.37 21.93 -7.64
CA PRO A 41 30.72 20.67 -8.32
C PRO A 41 30.35 20.69 -9.82
N THR A 42 30.91 19.77 -10.61
CA THR A 42 30.57 19.58 -12.04
C THR A 42 29.37 18.64 -12.25
N SER A 43 28.83 18.08 -11.17
CA SER A 43 27.64 17.23 -11.17
C SER A 43 26.87 17.36 -9.85
N GLY A 44 25.58 17.05 -9.89
CA GLY A 44 24.67 17.14 -8.75
C GLY A 44 23.23 17.20 -9.23
N GLY A 45 22.27 17.05 -8.32
CA GLY A 45 20.84 17.17 -8.64
C GLY A 45 20.25 18.47 -8.12
N TYR A 46 18.93 18.48 -7.97
CA TYR A 46 18.20 19.61 -7.44
C TYR A 46 18.63 19.99 -6.02
N GLY A 47 18.77 21.29 -5.75
CA GLY A 47 19.24 21.81 -4.48
C GLY A 47 20.76 21.77 -4.28
N THR A 48 21.54 21.28 -5.26
CA THR A 48 23.01 21.35 -5.19
C THR A 48 23.49 22.80 -5.20
N MET A 49 24.31 23.18 -4.22
CA MET A 49 25.03 24.46 -4.22
C MET A 49 26.18 24.38 -5.23
N ILE A 50 26.18 25.32 -6.18
CA ILE A 50 27.13 25.39 -7.29
C ILE A 50 27.87 26.72 -7.20
N THR A 51 29.20 26.63 -7.25
CA THR A 51 30.10 27.78 -7.33
C THR A 51 30.68 27.88 -8.74
N ILE A 52 30.41 28.99 -9.41
CA ILE A 52 30.94 29.37 -10.72
C ILE A 52 32.12 30.32 -10.49
N ASN A 53 33.32 29.92 -10.88
CA ASN A 53 34.53 30.75 -10.80
C ASN A 53 34.89 31.30 -12.18
N GLY A 54 35.34 32.55 -12.24
CA GLY A 54 35.59 33.21 -13.51
C GLY A 54 36.16 34.61 -13.38
N SER A 55 35.92 35.43 -14.40
CA SER A 55 36.34 36.83 -14.45
C SER A 55 35.34 37.70 -15.20
N ASN A 56 35.38 39.01 -14.95
CA ASN A 56 34.52 40.02 -15.56
C ASN A 56 33.03 39.82 -15.29
N PHE A 57 32.67 39.24 -14.14
CA PHE A 57 31.26 39.13 -13.72
C PHE A 57 30.71 40.46 -13.17
N GLY A 58 31.60 41.38 -12.78
CA GLY A 58 31.25 42.62 -12.10
C GLY A 58 31.09 42.43 -10.59
N VAL A 59 31.40 43.47 -9.82
CA VAL A 59 31.38 43.44 -8.35
C VAL A 59 29.98 43.26 -7.73
N VAL A 60 28.92 43.50 -8.52
CA VAL A 60 27.51 43.31 -8.13
C VAL A 60 26.73 42.75 -9.31
N GLN A 61 25.70 41.94 -9.03
CA GLN A 61 24.88 41.30 -10.07
C GLN A 61 24.19 42.33 -11.00
N SER A 62 23.52 43.34 -10.43
CA SER A 62 22.71 44.32 -11.18
C SER A 62 21.74 43.61 -12.15
N THR A 63 21.71 43.99 -13.44
CA THR A 63 20.89 43.36 -14.49
C THR A 63 21.52 42.10 -15.10
N SER A 64 22.64 41.62 -14.55
CA SER A 64 23.32 40.43 -15.04
C SER A 64 22.56 39.16 -14.66
N LEU A 65 22.63 38.15 -15.53
CA LEU A 65 21.86 36.93 -15.41
C LEU A 65 22.80 35.71 -15.39
N VAL A 66 22.39 34.68 -14.67
CA VAL A 66 22.91 33.32 -14.87
C VAL A 66 21.78 32.48 -15.44
N SER A 67 22.10 31.62 -16.39
CA SER A 67 21.18 30.60 -16.88
C SER A 67 21.82 29.22 -16.84
N TYR A 68 20.98 28.22 -16.59
CA TYR A 68 21.30 26.82 -16.71
C TYR A 68 20.39 26.19 -17.76
N ALA A 69 20.97 25.58 -18.80
CA ALA A 69 20.21 24.94 -19.87
C ALA A 69 19.11 25.84 -20.50
N GLY A 70 19.37 27.15 -20.60
CA GLY A 70 18.43 28.14 -21.13
C GLY A 70 17.39 28.66 -20.13
N VAL A 71 17.37 28.17 -18.89
CA VAL A 71 16.50 28.68 -17.81
C VAL A 71 17.29 29.62 -16.91
N THR A 72 16.78 30.81 -16.66
CA THR A 72 17.40 31.76 -15.72
C THR A 72 17.38 31.19 -14.30
N VAL A 73 18.52 31.24 -13.62
CA VAL A 73 18.69 30.81 -12.23
C VAL A 73 19.08 32.00 -11.37
N THR A 74 18.61 32.02 -10.12
CA THR A 74 18.88 33.11 -9.19
C THR A 74 20.16 32.84 -8.40
N PRO A 75 21.20 33.70 -8.51
CA PRO A 75 22.38 33.60 -7.67
C PRO A 75 22.08 33.79 -6.19
N SER A 76 22.73 33.01 -5.34
CA SER A 76 22.78 33.19 -3.88
C SER A 76 23.84 34.21 -3.48
N SER A 77 24.93 34.31 -4.24
CA SER A 77 25.95 35.36 -4.08
C SER A 77 26.60 35.71 -5.41
N TRP A 78 27.17 36.91 -5.49
CA TRP A 78 27.81 37.43 -6.69
C TRP A 78 29.04 38.27 -6.34
N SER A 79 30.09 38.12 -7.12
CA SER A 79 31.29 38.96 -7.10
C SER A 79 31.91 38.96 -8.50
N ASP A 80 32.96 39.76 -8.70
CA ASP A 80 33.61 39.88 -10.02
C ASP A 80 34.23 38.56 -10.53
N THR A 81 34.59 37.65 -9.62
CA THR A 81 35.30 36.40 -9.93
C THR A 81 34.57 35.14 -9.51
N GLN A 82 33.45 35.26 -8.79
CA GLN A 82 32.71 34.12 -8.26
C GLN A 82 31.21 34.39 -8.13
N ILE A 83 30.40 33.41 -8.52
CA ILE A 83 28.95 33.38 -8.33
C ILE A 83 28.60 32.07 -7.63
N ALA A 84 27.83 32.11 -6.54
CA ALA A 84 27.25 30.91 -5.94
C ALA A 84 25.74 30.87 -6.17
N LEU A 85 25.19 29.70 -6.45
CA LEU A 85 23.76 29.50 -6.67
C LEU A 85 23.32 28.11 -6.24
N VAL A 86 22.03 27.93 -5.99
CA VAL A 86 21.43 26.61 -5.77
C VAL A 86 20.74 26.17 -7.05
N LEU A 87 21.03 24.95 -7.52
CA LEU A 87 20.36 24.40 -8.69
C LEU A 87 18.85 24.24 -8.41
N PRO A 88 17.96 24.84 -9.21
CA PRO A 88 16.54 24.84 -8.89
C PRO A 88 15.90 23.48 -9.17
N ASP A 89 14.80 23.21 -8.48
CA ASP A 89 14.05 21.94 -8.54
C ASP A 89 13.35 21.67 -9.88
N ASN A 90 13.40 22.63 -10.82
CA ASN A 90 12.86 22.54 -12.17
C ASN A 90 13.95 22.60 -13.25
N ALA A 91 15.23 22.41 -12.88
CA ALA A 91 16.31 22.34 -13.85
C ALA A 91 15.99 21.25 -14.90
N PRO A 92 15.92 21.58 -16.20
CA PRO A 92 15.19 20.76 -17.17
C PRO A 92 15.90 19.46 -17.51
N ASN A 93 17.18 19.51 -17.87
CA ASN A 93 18.02 18.38 -18.28
C ASN A 93 19.50 18.77 -18.08
N ASN A 94 20.41 17.84 -18.39
CA ASN A 94 21.83 18.15 -18.59
C ASN A 94 22.00 19.40 -19.48
N GLY A 95 22.91 20.28 -19.09
CA GLY A 95 23.13 21.54 -19.80
C GLY A 95 24.31 22.34 -19.28
N ASN A 96 24.45 23.54 -19.84
CA ASN A 96 25.59 24.41 -19.56
C ASN A 96 25.16 25.59 -18.70
N PHE A 97 26.10 26.10 -17.90
CA PHE A 97 25.97 27.42 -17.29
C PHE A 97 26.39 28.51 -18.27
N VAL A 98 25.63 29.60 -18.27
CA VAL A 98 25.93 30.81 -19.04
C VAL A 98 25.71 32.02 -18.17
N VAL A 99 26.71 32.90 -18.10
CA VAL A 99 26.63 34.19 -17.40
C VAL A 99 26.49 35.29 -18.45
N VAL A 100 25.54 36.21 -18.26
CA VAL A 100 25.31 37.34 -19.15
C VAL A 100 25.51 38.63 -18.37
N VAL A 101 26.50 39.43 -18.77
CA VAL A 101 26.83 40.72 -18.15
C VAL A 101 26.72 41.80 -19.20
N GLY A 102 25.89 42.82 -18.97
CA GLY A 102 25.71 43.92 -19.93
C GLY A 102 25.26 43.50 -21.33
N GLY A 103 24.54 42.37 -21.44
CA GLY A 103 24.11 41.78 -22.71
C GLY A 103 25.18 40.93 -23.43
N VAL A 104 26.37 40.75 -22.84
CA VAL A 104 27.44 39.91 -23.38
C VAL A 104 27.43 38.55 -22.70
N TYR A 105 27.37 37.49 -23.49
CA TYR A 105 27.39 36.10 -23.02
C TYR A 105 28.80 35.66 -22.64
N SER A 106 28.90 34.76 -21.66
CA SER A 106 30.14 34.09 -21.33
C SER A 106 30.57 33.06 -22.38
N ASN A 107 31.77 32.50 -22.22
CA ASN A 107 32.22 31.35 -23.03
C ASN A 107 31.19 30.21 -22.99
N SER A 108 31.08 29.49 -24.10
CA SER A 108 29.89 28.72 -24.49
C SER A 108 29.71 27.35 -23.82
N SER A 109 30.58 26.91 -22.90
CA SER A 109 30.59 25.47 -22.58
C SER A 109 31.30 25.10 -21.28
N VAL A 110 30.64 25.37 -20.15
CA VAL A 110 30.93 24.65 -18.91
C VAL A 110 29.74 23.73 -18.58
N PRO A 111 29.84 22.43 -18.96
CA PRO A 111 28.75 21.48 -18.78
C PRO A 111 28.59 21.08 -17.31
N PHE A 112 27.35 20.86 -16.89
CA PHE A 112 27.02 20.29 -15.58
C PHE A 112 26.15 19.05 -15.77
N SER A 113 26.58 17.96 -15.15
CA SER A 113 25.89 16.67 -15.19
C SER A 113 24.80 16.62 -14.12
N LEU A 114 23.55 16.81 -14.54
CA LEU A 114 22.37 16.72 -13.69
C LEU A 114 22.14 15.28 -13.23
N GLY A 115 22.26 15.06 -11.92
CA GLY A 115 21.95 13.79 -11.29
C GLY A 115 20.44 13.58 -11.13
N GLY A 116 20.00 12.32 -11.26
CA GLY A 116 18.64 11.91 -10.92
C GLY A 116 18.40 11.82 -9.40
N PRO A 117 17.15 11.63 -8.98
CA PRO A 117 16.83 11.40 -7.57
C PRO A 117 17.53 10.13 -7.07
N VAL A 118 17.84 10.08 -5.77
CA VAL A 118 18.46 8.88 -5.16
C VAL A 118 17.72 8.56 -3.88
N ILE A 119 17.24 7.33 -3.77
CA ILE A 119 16.70 6.79 -2.51
C ILE A 119 17.85 6.23 -1.70
N SER A 120 18.05 6.77 -0.50
CA SER A 120 19.03 6.27 0.47
C SER A 120 18.44 5.16 1.33
N TYR A 121 17.22 5.36 1.86
CA TYR A 121 16.50 4.34 2.63
C TYR A 121 15.00 4.61 2.68
N ILE A 122 14.23 3.58 3.06
CA ILE A 122 12.80 3.66 3.34
C ILE A 122 12.54 3.20 4.77
N SER A 123 11.74 3.96 5.52
CA SER A 123 11.38 3.68 6.91
C SER A 123 9.87 3.80 7.14
N PRO A 124 9.19 2.77 7.69
CA PRO A 124 9.72 1.42 7.93
C PRO A 124 10.21 0.74 6.64
N ALA A 125 11.12 -0.24 6.73
CA ALA A 125 11.61 -0.99 5.56
C ALA A 125 10.63 -2.11 5.11
N SER A 126 9.59 -2.34 5.91
CA SER A 126 8.51 -3.27 5.63
C SER A 126 7.18 -2.74 6.14
N GLY A 127 6.07 -3.21 5.55
CA GLY A 127 4.75 -2.82 6.00
C GLY A 127 3.62 -3.48 5.22
N LEU A 128 2.42 -3.25 5.72
CA LEU A 128 1.18 -3.64 5.06
C LEU A 128 0.82 -2.62 3.97
N PRO A 129 0.08 -3.02 2.92
CA PRO A 129 -0.73 -2.08 2.16
C PRO A 129 -1.57 -1.22 3.11
N GLY A 130 -1.62 0.09 2.84
CA GLY A 130 -2.21 1.11 3.70
C GLY A 130 -1.26 1.70 4.75
N SER A 131 -0.07 1.14 4.96
CA SER A 131 0.93 1.71 5.88
C SER A 131 1.54 2.98 5.30
N GLU A 132 1.84 3.94 6.17
CA GLU A 132 2.65 5.10 5.81
C GLU A 132 4.13 4.74 5.87
N VAL A 133 4.89 5.21 4.88
CA VAL A 133 6.35 5.09 4.84
C VAL A 133 6.99 6.42 4.50
N THR A 134 8.20 6.60 5.00
CA THR A 134 9.10 7.71 4.72
C THR A 134 10.22 7.23 3.82
N ILE A 135 10.36 7.85 2.65
CA ILE A 135 11.44 7.65 1.71
C ILE A 135 12.42 8.80 1.89
N SER A 136 13.64 8.48 2.28
CA SER A 136 14.71 9.44 2.52
C SER A 136 15.76 9.34 1.41
N GLY A 137 16.24 10.49 0.94
CA GLY A 137 17.14 10.54 -0.18
C GLY A 137 17.63 11.94 -0.54
N GLN A 138 17.99 12.09 -1.81
CA GLN A 138 18.49 13.34 -2.37
C GLN A 138 17.88 13.58 -3.74
N TYR A 139 17.81 14.86 -4.12
CA TYR A 139 17.43 15.33 -5.44
C TYR A 139 15.98 14.98 -5.83
N PHE A 140 15.07 14.87 -4.86
CA PHE A 140 13.65 14.66 -5.12
C PHE A 140 12.93 15.93 -5.63
N GLY A 141 13.55 17.10 -5.49
CA GLY A 141 12.97 18.39 -5.89
C GLY A 141 11.65 18.71 -5.20
N THR A 142 10.79 19.45 -5.91
CA THR A 142 9.43 19.80 -5.48
C THR A 142 8.39 18.97 -6.20
N GLN A 143 7.31 18.65 -5.47
CA GLN A 143 6.19 17.90 -6.02
C GLN A 143 5.44 18.72 -7.09
N ASN A 144 5.15 18.07 -8.21
CA ASN A 144 4.31 18.60 -9.28
C ASN A 144 3.51 17.46 -9.94
N SER A 145 2.74 17.75 -10.99
CA SER A 145 1.89 16.75 -11.66
C SER A 145 2.64 15.62 -12.37
N GLY A 146 3.94 15.79 -12.63
CA GLY A 146 4.80 14.77 -13.25
C GLY A 146 5.58 13.91 -12.25
N THR A 147 5.61 14.30 -10.97
CA THR A 147 6.35 13.58 -9.93
C THR A 147 5.47 12.55 -9.24
N TYR A 148 5.98 11.33 -9.03
CA TYR A 148 5.26 10.29 -8.32
C TYR A 148 6.22 9.24 -7.74
N VAL A 149 5.72 8.42 -6.83
CA VAL A 149 6.44 7.24 -6.32
C VAL A 149 5.71 6.01 -6.80
N THR A 150 6.43 4.99 -7.24
CA THR A 150 5.84 3.68 -7.49
C THR A 150 6.37 2.64 -6.53
N PHE A 151 5.51 1.70 -6.15
CA PHE A 151 5.88 0.41 -5.62
C PHE A 151 5.56 -0.62 -6.72
N ASN A 152 6.59 -1.16 -7.35
CA ASN A 152 6.54 -1.81 -8.66
C ASN A 152 5.83 -0.90 -9.69
N TYR A 153 4.62 -1.29 -10.09
CA TYR A 153 3.80 -0.59 -11.09
C TYR A 153 2.67 0.24 -10.46
N THR A 154 2.48 0.17 -9.13
CA THR A 154 1.41 0.88 -8.44
C THR A 154 1.92 2.23 -7.95
N THR A 155 1.26 3.32 -8.34
CA THR A 155 1.61 4.67 -7.87
C THR A 155 1.15 4.88 -6.44
N ALA A 156 2.03 5.30 -5.55
CA ALA A 156 1.73 5.58 -4.15
C ALA A 156 0.93 6.87 -3.96
N THR A 157 0.13 6.95 -2.89
CA THR A 157 -0.49 8.22 -2.49
C THR A 157 0.52 9.04 -1.69
N ILE A 158 0.96 10.16 -2.26
CA ILE A 158 1.91 11.08 -1.61
C ILE A 158 1.19 11.90 -0.53
N LYS A 159 1.79 11.99 0.66
CA LYS A 159 1.34 12.85 1.76
C LYS A 159 2.18 14.10 1.90
N ASN A 160 3.50 13.96 1.81
CA ASN A 160 4.44 15.07 1.85
C ASN A 160 5.62 14.78 0.90
N TRP A 161 6.19 15.83 0.33
CA TRP A 161 7.32 15.72 -0.58
C TRP A 161 8.19 16.97 -0.48
N ASN A 162 9.48 16.75 -0.28
CA ASN A 162 10.52 17.76 -0.46
C ASN A 162 11.76 17.09 -1.04
N ASN A 163 12.82 17.88 -1.24
CA ASN A 163 14.03 17.44 -1.93
C ASN A 163 14.76 16.24 -1.29
N ASN A 164 14.49 15.93 -0.02
CA ASN A 164 15.17 14.88 0.73
C ASN A 164 14.25 13.83 1.34
N ILE A 165 12.95 14.13 1.46
CA ILE A 165 11.99 13.30 2.17
C ILE A 165 10.66 13.28 1.42
N ILE A 166 10.15 12.07 1.20
CA ILE A 166 8.79 11.84 0.73
C ILE A 166 8.08 10.96 1.74
N THR A 167 6.92 11.38 2.24
CA THR A 167 6.03 10.47 2.98
C THR A 167 4.87 10.09 2.08
N CYS A 168 4.56 8.79 2.03
CA CYS A 168 3.51 8.26 1.17
C CYS A 168 2.86 7.02 1.80
N VAL A 169 1.70 6.64 1.27
CA VAL A 169 0.99 5.43 1.67
C VAL A 169 1.28 4.31 0.67
N VAL A 170 1.69 3.16 1.18
CA VAL A 170 1.87 1.93 0.39
C VAL A 170 0.50 1.51 -0.14
N LEU A 171 0.30 1.53 -1.46
CA LEU A 171 -0.99 1.13 -2.04
C LEU A 171 -1.13 -0.37 -2.17
N GLU A 172 -2.38 -0.81 -2.38
CA GLU A 172 -2.71 -2.22 -2.59
C GLU A 172 -2.09 -2.75 -3.89
N PHE A 173 -1.45 -3.90 -3.77
CA PHE A 173 -0.93 -4.66 -4.89
C PHE A 173 -1.94 -5.74 -5.23
N ALA A 174 -2.78 -5.49 -6.25
CA ALA A 174 -3.67 -6.54 -6.73
C ALA A 174 -2.83 -7.75 -7.17
N ASN A 175 -3.19 -8.94 -6.66
CA ASN A 175 -2.70 -10.24 -7.12
C ASN A 175 -1.21 -10.57 -6.88
N SER A 176 -0.46 -9.81 -6.08
CA SER A 176 0.93 -10.18 -5.80
C SER A 176 1.07 -10.89 -4.44
N GLN A 177 1.42 -12.19 -4.48
CA GLN A 177 2.06 -12.90 -3.37
C GLN A 177 3.52 -12.45 -3.17
N ALA A 178 3.89 -11.27 -3.70
CA ALA A 178 5.25 -10.77 -3.66
C ALA A 178 5.61 -10.38 -2.22
N ASN A 179 6.65 -11.01 -1.68
CA ASN A 179 7.18 -10.69 -0.36
C ASN A 179 7.93 -9.34 -0.36
N SER A 180 8.29 -8.84 -1.53
CA SER A 180 9.03 -7.60 -1.70
C SER A 180 8.64 -6.90 -3.00
N VAL A 181 8.69 -5.57 -3.00
CA VAL A 181 8.42 -4.70 -4.13
C VAL A 181 9.57 -3.71 -4.33
N SER A 182 9.76 -3.25 -5.56
CA SER A 182 10.71 -2.20 -5.89
C SER A 182 10.07 -0.83 -5.77
N VAL A 183 10.68 0.06 -5.00
CA VAL A 183 10.27 1.45 -4.87
C VAL A 183 11.13 2.33 -5.73
N VAL A 184 10.49 3.21 -6.51
CA VAL A 184 11.16 4.17 -7.39
C VAL A 184 10.48 5.54 -7.24
N VAL A 185 11.29 6.58 -7.09
CA VAL A 185 10.87 7.99 -7.13
C VAL A 185 11.05 8.48 -8.57
N TRP A 186 9.98 8.99 -9.17
CA TRP A 186 9.94 9.51 -10.53
C TRP A 186 9.78 11.03 -10.50
N LEU A 187 10.66 11.73 -11.21
CA LEU A 187 10.50 13.16 -11.50
C LEU A 187 9.82 13.38 -12.84
N ASP A 188 10.13 12.50 -13.80
CA ASP A 188 9.51 12.39 -15.12
C ASP A 188 9.87 11.04 -15.78
N ALA A 189 9.58 10.90 -17.09
CA ALA A 189 9.81 9.67 -17.86
C ALA A 189 11.30 9.28 -18.04
N TYR A 190 12.24 10.21 -17.82
CA TYR A 190 13.68 10.00 -18.04
C TYR A 190 14.51 10.16 -16.76
N ARG A 191 13.95 10.77 -15.72
CA ARG A 191 14.62 11.02 -14.44
C ARG A 191 13.87 10.36 -13.31
N TYR A 192 14.45 9.28 -12.81
CA TYR A 192 13.92 8.48 -11.72
C TYR A 192 15.07 7.91 -10.90
N SER A 193 14.74 7.39 -9.72
CA SER A 193 15.74 6.99 -8.75
C SER A 193 16.29 5.60 -9.02
N ASN A 194 17.32 5.23 -8.27
CA ASN A 194 17.58 3.81 -8.04
C ASN A 194 16.33 3.10 -7.51
N SER A 195 16.24 1.81 -7.79
CA SER A 195 15.27 0.90 -7.19
C SER A 195 15.66 0.58 -5.75
N TYR A 196 14.75 0.77 -4.81
CA TYR A 196 14.92 0.37 -3.42
C TYR A 196 13.96 -0.77 -3.07
N SER A 197 14.39 -1.77 -2.31
CA SER A 197 13.52 -2.88 -1.93
C SER A 197 12.67 -2.53 -0.70
N PHE A 198 11.38 -2.80 -0.75
CA PHE A 198 10.47 -2.68 0.38
C PHE A 198 9.74 -4.01 0.59
N ASN A 199 9.75 -4.53 1.83
CA ASN A 199 9.13 -5.82 2.11
C ASN A 199 7.65 -5.66 2.45
N ILE A 200 6.80 -6.48 1.83
CA ILE A 200 5.38 -6.52 2.16
C ILE A 200 5.18 -7.51 3.29
N THR A 201 4.70 -7.03 4.44
CA THR A 201 4.40 -7.89 5.58
C THR A 201 3.26 -8.85 5.19
N GLN A 202 3.48 -10.16 5.29
CA GLN A 202 2.44 -11.15 5.02
C GLN A 202 1.49 -11.27 6.22
N PRO A 203 0.17 -11.46 6.00
CA PRO A 203 -0.74 -11.80 7.07
C PRO A 203 -0.32 -13.14 7.72
N SER A 204 -0.42 -13.24 9.04
CA SER A 204 -0.16 -14.48 9.77
C SER A 204 -1.25 -14.76 10.78
N ILE A 205 -1.83 -15.96 10.73
CA ILE A 205 -2.70 -16.44 11.79
C ILE A 205 -1.81 -17.12 12.84
N GLU A 206 -1.83 -16.60 14.05
CA GLU A 206 -1.05 -17.13 15.19
C GLU A 206 -1.88 -18.09 16.03
N SER A 207 -3.19 -17.84 16.17
CA SER A 207 -4.08 -18.74 16.91
C SER A 207 -5.48 -18.80 16.32
N VAL A 208 -6.13 -19.94 16.57
CA VAL A 208 -7.53 -20.23 16.25
C VAL A 208 -8.20 -20.65 17.55
N ASN A 209 -9.18 -19.90 18.03
CA ASN A 209 -9.85 -20.17 19.29
C ASN A 209 -11.38 -20.01 19.21
N PRO A 210 -12.16 -21.05 19.54
CA PRO A 210 -11.71 -22.42 19.79
C PRO A 210 -11.07 -23.05 18.53
N ASN A 211 -10.19 -24.05 18.72
CA ASN A 211 -9.56 -24.77 17.61
C ASN A 211 -10.34 -26.02 17.17
N THR A 212 -11.41 -26.33 17.90
CA THR A 212 -12.37 -27.40 17.60
C THR A 212 -13.76 -26.92 17.97
N ASP A 213 -14.72 -26.99 17.05
CA ASP A 213 -16.09 -26.60 17.33
C ASP A 213 -17.08 -27.09 16.25
N ASN A 214 -18.40 -27.00 16.49
CA ASN A 214 -19.43 -27.36 15.50
C ASN A 214 -19.60 -26.32 14.39
N ILE A 215 -20.25 -26.74 13.30
CA ILE A 215 -20.75 -25.82 12.27
C ILE A 215 -21.66 -24.76 12.91
N GLY A 216 -21.51 -23.51 12.49
CA GLY A 216 -22.24 -22.36 13.03
C GLY A 216 -21.54 -21.65 14.20
N ALA A 217 -20.56 -22.31 14.83
CA ALA A 217 -19.85 -21.77 15.99
C ALA A 217 -19.01 -20.54 15.66
N ARG A 218 -18.83 -19.67 16.67
CA ARG A 218 -18.01 -18.46 16.57
C ARG A 218 -16.54 -18.77 16.85
N ILE A 219 -15.69 -18.49 15.86
CA ILE A 219 -14.25 -18.67 15.95
C ILE A 219 -13.56 -17.31 15.97
N THR A 220 -12.57 -17.16 16.84
CA THR A 220 -11.67 -16.02 16.89
C THR A 220 -10.30 -16.41 16.35
N LEU A 221 -9.86 -15.71 15.32
CA LEU A 221 -8.48 -15.72 14.86
C LEU A 221 -7.73 -14.59 15.55
N THR A 222 -6.52 -14.87 16.02
CA THR A 222 -5.55 -13.82 16.38
C THR A 222 -4.32 -13.93 15.53
N GLY A 223 -3.68 -12.80 15.25
CA GLY A 223 -2.45 -12.79 14.49
C GLY A 223 -1.99 -11.39 14.15
N GLN A 224 -1.31 -11.26 13.02
CA GLN A 224 -0.74 -10.01 12.58
C GLN A 224 -1.10 -9.74 11.13
N ALA A 225 -1.07 -8.46 10.77
CA ALA A 225 -1.13 -8.03 9.39
C ALA A 225 -2.45 -8.37 8.66
N PHE A 226 -3.57 -8.41 9.38
CA PHE A 226 -4.89 -8.60 8.78
C PHE A 226 -5.38 -7.31 8.09
N GLY A 227 -4.85 -6.14 8.46
CA GLY A 227 -5.27 -4.84 7.95
C GLY A 227 -6.59 -4.34 8.53
N GLN A 228 -6.89 -3.06 8.30
CA GLN A 228 -8.12 -2.41 8.78
C GLN A 228 -9.31 -2.65 7.84
N THR A 229 -9.05 -2.87 6.56
CA THR A 229 -10.06 -3.22 5.57
C THR A 229 -10.38 -4.71 5.68
N GLN A 230 -11.66 -5.03 5.85
CA GLN A 230 -12.11 -6.42 5.96
C GLN A 230 -11.75 -7.23 4.71
N GLY A 231 -11.08 -8.36 4.91
CA GLY A 231 -10.81 -9.36 3.87
C GLY A 231 -11.90 -10.43 3.77
N THR A 232 -11.52 -11.62 3.31
CA THR A 232 -12.39 -12.80 3.26
C THR A 232 -11.84 -13.91 4.13
N ILE A 233 -12.74 -14.64 4.80
CA ILE A 233 -12.44 -15.92 5.46
C ILE A 233 -13.19 -17.02 4.73
N THR A 234 -12.50 -18.12 4.44
CA THR A 234 -13.15 -19.36 3.99
C THR A 234 -12.74 -20.51 4.91
N VAL A 235 -13.64 -21.47 5.08
CA VAL A 235 -13.37 -22.75 5.75
C VAL A 235 -13.63 -23.84 4.74
N ASP A 236 -12.61 -24.63 4.41
CA ASP A 236 -12.65 -25.66 3.38
C ASP A 236 -13.18 -25.15 2.03
N GLY A 237 -12.79 -23.91 1.68
CA GLY A 237 -13.22 -23.22 0.46
C GLY A 237 -14.61 -22.58 0.53
N VAL A 238 -15.40 -22.81 1.59
CA VAL A 238 -16.71 -22.19 1.77
C VAL A 238 -16.55 -20.84 2.47
N THR A 239 -17.17 -19.79 1.92
CA THR A 239 -17.09 -18.43 2.53
C THR A 239 -17.77 -18.40 3.89
N ALA A 240 -17.05 -17.91 4.89
CA ALA A 240 -17.53 -17.74 6.24
C ALA A 240 -18.18 -16.36 6.46
N GLN A 241 -19.16 -16.31 7.36
CA GLN A 241 -19.71 -15.03 7.81
C GLN A 241 -18.74 -14.39 8.80
N ILE A 242 -18.23 -13.21 8.48
CA ILE A 242 -17.39 -12.41 9.38
C ILE A 242 -18.30 -11.63 10.35
N ILE A 243 -17.93 -11.63 11.64
CA ILE A 243 -18.62 -10.95 12.74
C ILE A 243 -17.90 -9.65 13.09
N SER A 244 -16.58 -9.69 13.21
CA SER A 244 -15.75 -8.52 13.48
C SER A 244 -14.39 -8.68 12.84
N TRP A 245 -13.76 -7.55 12.53
CA TRP A 245 -12.49 -7.49 11.85
C TRP A 245 -11.61 -6.38 12.44
N SER A 246 -10.34 -6.68 12.62
CA SER A 246 -9.28 -5.74 12.99
C SER A 246 -7.95 -6.26 12.46
N ASP A 247 -6.91 -5.45 12.53
CA ASP A 247 -5.57 -5.84 12.08
C ASP A 247 -4.97 -7.06 12.80
N LYS A 248 -5.46 -7.39 14.01
CA LYS A 248 -4.91 -8.47 14.84
C LYS A 248 -5.93 -9.54 15.24
N SER A 249 -7.21 -9.30 15.00
CA SER A 249 -8.27 -10.22 15.40
C SER A 249 -9.44 -10.20 14.44
N VAL A 250 -9.89 -11.39 14.07
CA VAL A 250 -11.07 -11.60 13.24
C VAL A 250 -11.97 -12.60 13.94
N GLN A 251 -13.25 -12.27 14.09
CA GLN A 251 -14.26 -13.24 14.50
C GLN A 251 -15.13 -13.62 13.30
N PHE A 252 -15.39 -14.91 13.14
CA PHE A 252 -16.24 -15.43 12.06
C PHE A 252 -17.06 -16.63 12.55
N ARG A 253 -18.03 -17.07 11.75
CA ARG A 253 -18.77 -18.32 11.99
C ARG A 253 -18.30 -19.45 11.08
N ILE A 254 -18.15 -20.66 11.62
CA ILE A 254 -17.92 -21.85 10.80
C ILE A 254 -19.09 -21.99 9.83
N PRO A 255 -18.88 -21.87 8.51
CA PRO A 255 -19.95 -22.00 7.54
C PRO A 255 -20.43 -23.44 7.46
N LYS A 256 -21.61 -23.64 6.84
CA LYS A 256 -22.06 -24.99 6.50
C LYS A 256 -21.09 -25.61 5.49
N ILE A 257 -20.44 -26.69 5.90
CA ILE A 257 -19.50 -27.45 5.08
C ILE A 257 -20.11 -28.81 4.72
N TYR A 258 -19.80 -29.30 3.51
CA TYR A 258 -20.35 -30.55 2.99
C TYR A 258 -19.34 -31.71 2.99
N SER A 259 -18.09 -31.45 3.39
CA SER A 259 -17.01 -32.44 3.46
C SER A 259 -16.98 -33.23 4.77
N GLY A 260 -18.03 -33.14 5.60
CA GLY A 260 -18.12 -33.83 6.90
C GLY A 260 -17.29 -33.18 8.02
N ALA A 261 -17.28 -33.82 9.18
CA ALA A 261 -16.44 -33.43 10.32
C ALA A 261 -14.94 -33.60 10.04
N GLY A 262 -14.10 -33.12 10.95
CA GLY A 262 -12.64 -33.28 10.92
C GLY A 262 -11.90 -31.98 10.63
N ASN A 263 -10.58 -32.10 10.41
CA ASN A 263 -9.71 -30.97 10.17
C ASN A 263 -10.05 -30.26 8.84
N LYS A 264 -10.28 -28.95 8.90
CA LYS A 264 -10.59 -28.07 7.77
C LYS A 264 -9.58 -26.93 7.71
N THR A 265 -9.23 -26.55 6.49
CA THR A 265 -8.38 -25.38 6.25
C THR A 265 -9.18 -24.10 6.44
N ILE A 266 -8.67 -23.21 7.26
CA ILE A 266 -9.09 -21.80 7.27
C ILE A 266 -8.17 -21.07 6.31
N ALA A 267 -8.73 -20.40 5.31
CA ALA A 267 -7.98 -19.48 4.45
C ALA A 267 -8.48 -18.06 4.66
N MET A 268 -7.56 -17.17 5.03
CA MET A 268 -7.79 -15.74 5.13
C MET A 268 -7.11 -15.03 3.95
N THR A 269 -7.86 -14.18 3.25
CA THR A 269 -7.33 -13.36 2.15
C THR A 269 -7.53 -11.88 2.46
N VAL A 270 -6.44 -11.10 2.44
CA VAL A 270 -6.43 -9.67 2.78
C VAL A 270 -5.59 -8.89 1.75
N SER A 271 -6.22 -7.93 1.07
CA SER A 271 -5.59 -7.15 -0.01
C SER A 271 -4.78 -8.03 -0.98
N GLY A 272 -5.38 -9.14 -1.45
CA GLY A 272 -4.76 -10.08 -2.40
C GLY A 272 -3.71 -11.04 -1.85
N ARG A 273 -3.39 -10.97 -0.54
CA ARG A 273 -2.44 -11.87 0.14
C ARG A 273 -3.20 -12.91 0.94
N GLN A 274 -2.67 -14.12 1.04
CA GLN A 274 -3.34 -15.23 1.71
C GLN A 274 -2.50 -15.78 2.85
N THR A 275 -3.17 -16.14 3.94
CA THR A 275 -2.60 -16.93 5.03
C THR A 275 -3.58 -18.01 5.42
N ASN A 276 -3.06 -19.14 5.88
CA ASN A 276 -3.88 -20.31 6.20
C ASN A 276 -3.63 -20.76 7.62
N SER A 277 -4.66 -21.36 8.21
CA SER A 277 -4.58 -22.13 9.45
C SER A 277 -5.53 -23.32 9.35
N SER A 278 -5.76 -24.00 10.45
CA SER A 278 -6.62 -25.17 10.53
C SER A 278 -7.57 -25.10 11.71
N ILE A 279 -8.75 -25.71 11.55
CA ILE A 279 -9.72 -25.92 12.61
C ILE A 279 -10.30 -27.33 12.51
N ASN A 280 -10.54 -27.99 13.63
CA ASN A 280 -11.26 -29.26 13.63
C ASN A 280 -12.77 -28.99 13.73
N VAL A 281 -13.51 -29.19 12.65
CA VAL A 281 -14.98 -29.06 12.71
C VAL A 281 -15.56 -30.35 13.29
N ALA A 282 -16.19 -30.24 14.45
CA ALA A 282 -16.72 -31.39 15.18
C ALA A 282 -18.16 -31.71 14.77
N ALA A 283 -18.47 -33.01 14.73
CA ALA A 283 -19.85 -33.49 14.79
C ALA A 283 -20.31 -33.48 16.26
N PRO A 284 -21.63 -33.41 16.54
CA PRO A 284 -22.12 -33.61 17.90
C PRO A 284 -21.63 -34.95 18.45
N SER A 285 -21.30 -35.00 19.74
CA SER A 285 -20.91 -36.24 20.43
C SER A 285 -21.79 -36.46 21.64
N VAL A 286 -22.06 -37.71 21.98
CA VAL A 286 -22.79 -38.06 23.21
C VAL A 286 -21.87 -38.83 24.14
N THR A 287 -21.80 -38.36 25.38
CA THR A 287 -20.99 -38.97 26.44
C THR A 287 -21.86 -39.83 27.36
N ASN A 288 -23.04 -39.34 27.73
CA ASN A 288 -24.00 -40.04 28.58
C ASN A 288 -25.41 -39.45 28.41
N TYR A 289 -26.44 -40.13 28.93
CA TYR A 289 -27.77 -39.59 29.13
C TYR A 289 -28.30 -39.94 30.53
N ALA A 290 -29.23 -39.13 31.03
CA ALA A 290 -29.94 -39.34 32.29
C ALA A 290 -31.45 -39.40 32.03
N GLN A 291 -32.12 -40.30 32.74
CA GLN A 291 -33.53 -40.61 32.60
C GLN A 291 -34.18 -40.83 33.96
N ALA A 292 -35.48 -40.51 34.07
CA ALA A 292 -36.24 -40.69 35.31
C ALA A 292 -36.59 -42.16 35.59
N THR A 293 -36.81 -42.94 34.53
CA THR A 293 -37.17 -44.36 34.59
C THR A 293 -36.26 -45.17 33.68
N THR A 294 -36.09 -46.44 33.99
CA THR A 294 -35.40 -47.40 33.12
C THR A 294 -36.30 -48.62 33.01
N PRO A 295 -36.99 -48.84 31.88
CA PRO A 295 -36.89 -48.14 30.59
C PRO A 295 -37.52 -46.73 30.58
N ILE A 296 -37.28 -45.94 29.54
CA ILE A 296 -37.84 -44.58 29.42
C ILE A 296 -39.33 -44.65 29.06
N SER A 297 -40.19 -44.05 29.89
CA SER A 297 -41.63 -43.94 29.63
C SER A 297 -42.01 -42.63 28.94
N ASN A 298 -43.12 -42.63 28.20
CA ASN A 298 -43.70 -41.45 27.57
C ASN A 298 -43.89 -40.29 28.55
N GLY A 299 -43.50 -39.09 28.12
CA GLY A 299 -43.57 -37.87 28.92
C GLY A 299 -42.46 -37.68 29.96
N ASN A 300 -41.64 -38.70 30.23
CA ASN A 300 -40.49 -38.53 31.12
C ASN A 300 -39.40 -37.70 30.46
N ARG A 301 -38.75 -36.84 31.24
CA ARG A 301 -37.61 -36.06 30.75
C ARG A 301 -36.38 -36.94 30.56
N ILE A 302 -35.74 -36.77 29.41
CA ILE A 302 -34.38 -37.25 29.16
C ILE A 302 -33.44 -36.04 29.05
N THR A 303 -32.27 -36.15 29.66
CA THR A 303 -31.16 -35.21 29.50
C THR A 303 -30.00 -35.95 28.84
N ILE A 304 -29.48 -35.43 27.73
CA ILE A 304 -28.34 -35.99 27.02
C ILE A 304 -27.15 -35.06 27.22
N TYR A 305 -26.03 -35.62 27.66
CA TYR A 305 -24.76 -34.93 27.88
C TYR A 305 -23.76 -35.28 26.79
N GLY A 306 -23.01 -34.30 26.34
CA GLY A 306 -22.08 -34.44 25.23
C GLY A 306 -21.32 -33.16 24.94
N ASP A 307 -20.79 -33.05 23.72
CA ASP A 307 -20.10 -31.86 23.25
C ASP A 307 -20.59 -31.47 21.84
N TYR A 308 -20.39 -30.21 21.47
CA TYR A 308 -20.65 -29.67 20.12
C TYR A 308 -22.12 -29.74 19.70
N PHE A 309 -23.03 -29.56 20.65
CA PHE A 309 -24.47 -29.42 20.39
C PHE A 309 -24.86 -28.02 19.92
N GLY A 310 -23.92 -27.07 19.95
CA GLY A 310 -24.11 -25.70 19.52
C GLY A 310 -24.61 -24.81 20.65
N ALA A 311 -23.89 -23.72 20.91
CA ALA A 311 -24.28 -22.72 21.90
C ALA A 311 -25.54 -21.94 21.45
N ALA A 312 -26.19 -21.26 22.40
CA ALA A 312 -27.37 -20.43 22.10
C ALA A 312 -27.10 -19.26 21.14
N GLY A 313 -25.82 -18.91 20.90
CA GLY A 313 -25.39 -17.84 20.00
C GLY A 313 -24.92 -18.30 18.60
N ASP A 314 -24.92 -19.61 18.36
CA ASP A 314 -24.50 -20.19 17.09
C ASP A 314 -25.62 -20.04 16.04
N ILE A 315 -25.20 -19.83 14.79
CA ILE A 315 -26.14 -19.82 13.65
C ILE A 315 -25.98 -21.14 12.91
N ASP A 316 -26.65 -22.14 13.45
CA ASP A 316 -26.78 -23.49 12.97
C ASP A 316 -28.27 -23.75 12.71
N SER A 317 -28.75 -23.22 11.57
CA SER A 317 -30.17 -23.31 11.17
C SER A 317 -30.72 -24.73 11.09
N ASP A 318 -29.85 -25.73 11.15
CA ASP A 318 -30.13 -27.15 10.94
C ASP A 318 -29.82 -27.95 12.21
N ARG A 319 -30.32 -27.48 13.36
CA ARG A 319 -30.35 -28.25 14.62
C ARG A 319 -31.62 -29.09 14.70
N SER A 320 -31.46 -30.39 14.94
CA SER A 320 -32.60 -31.29 15.16
C SER A 320 -32.24 -32.46 16.07
N VAL A 321 -33.24 -32.95 16.80
CA VAL A 321 -33.22 -34.28 17.39
C VAL A 321 -34.36 -35.07 16.75
N GLU A 322 -34.02 -36.22 16.19
CA GLU A 322 -34.97 -37.16 15.60
C GLU A 322 -34.88 -38.47 16.35
N LEU A 323 -36.04 -39.07 16.66
CA LEU A 323 -36.12 -40.40 17.23
C LEU A 323 -36.82 -41.33 16.26
N ARG A 324 -36.33 -42.56 16.16
CA ARG A 324 -36.95 -43.65 15.39
C ARG A 324 -37.11 -44.87 16.27
N ASP A 325 -38.34 -45.37 16.38
CA ASP A 325 -38.64 -46.66 17.02
C ASP A 325 -38.33 -47.84 16.09
N GLU A 326 -38.58 -49.07 16.56
CA GLU A 326 -38.33 -50.30 15.81
C GLU A 326 -39.19 -50.41 14.54
N ASP A 327 -40.34 -49.74 14.51
CA ASP A 327 -41.23 -49.61 13.35
C ASP A 327 -40.80 -48.46 12.40
N ASN A 328 -39.67 -47.81 12.68
CA ASN A 328 -39.14 -46.68 11.92
C ASN A 328 -40.05 -45.43 11.90
N LYS A 329 -40.96 -45.32 12.88
CA LYS A 329 -41.79 -44.12 13.05
C LYS A 329 -40.94 -42.99 13.62
N LEU A 330 -41.06 -41.82 13.00
CA LEU A 330 -40.28 -40.63 13.33
C LEU A 330 -40.96 -39.80 14.41
N TYR A 331 -40.19 -39.35 15.40
CA TYR A 331 -40.59 -38.37 16.40
C TYR A 331 -39.59 -37.21 16.43
N SER A 332 -40.10 -35.98 16.55
CA SER A 332 -39.29 -34.75 16.58
C SER A 332 -39.73 -33.89 17.77
N PRO A 333 -39.15 -34.12 18.97
CA PRO A 333 -39.55 -33.39 20.17
C PRO A 333 -39.10 -31.93 20.11
N ALA A 334 -39.75 -31.08 20.93
CA ALA A 334 -39.19 -29.78 21.24
C ALA A 334 -37.98 -29.97 22.18
N VAL A 335 -36.84 -29.40 21.82
CA VAL A 335 -35.57 -29.60 22.53
C VAL A 335 -35.06 -28.30 23.08
N THR A 336 -34.59 -28.33 24.32
CA THR A 336 -33.78 -27.25 24.88
C THR A 336 -32.31 -27.58 24.68
N TRP A 337 -31.57 -26.65 24.09
CA TRP A 337 -30.17 -26.83 23.72
C TRP A 337 -29.23 -26.02 24.62
N SER A 338 -28.09 -26.61 24.90
CA SER A 338 -26.86 -25.95 25.30
C SER A 338 -25.71 -26.66 24.59
N ASP A 339 -24.51 -26.10 24.68
CA ASP A 339 -23.36 -26.67 23.97
C ASP A 339 -22.95 -28.07 24.45
N THR A 340 -23.20 -28.38 25.73
CA THR A 340 -22.78 -29.64 26.37
C THR A 340 -23.94 -30.53 26.86
N ALA A 341 -25.16 -30.05 26.73
CA ALA A 341 -26.34 -30.80 27.12
C ALA A 341 -27.59 -30.38 26.33
N LEU A 342 -28.46 -31.35 26.07
CA LEU A 342 -29.80 -31.11 25.57
C LEU A 342 -30.83 -31.91 26.36
N TYR A 343 -32.07 -31.43 26.41
CA TYR A 343 -33.14 -32.15 27.09
C TYR A 343 -34.49 -31.95 26.42
N PHE A 344 -35.34 -32.97 26.54
CA PHE A 344 -36.70 -32.99 26.02
C PHE A 344 -37.55 -34.02 26.78
N ASP A 345 -38.87 -33.93 26.62
CA ASP A 345 -39.81 -34.92 27.16
C ASP A 345 -40.02 -36.04 26.15
N TRP A 346 -39.96 -37.29 26.62
CA TRP A 346 -39.93 -38.49 25.79
C TRP A 346 -41.21 -38.62 24.95
N PRO A 347 -41.13 -38.56 23.60
CA PRO A 347 -42.32 -38.49 22.74
C PRO A 347 -42.86 -39.87 22.33
N VAL A 348 -42.04 -40.92 22.48
CA VAL A 348 -42.40 -42.28 22.05
C VAL A 348 -43.43 -42.85 23.02
N SER A 349 -44.50 -43.44 22.48
CA SER A 349 -45.56 -44.05 23.28
C SER A 349 -45.04 -45.33 23.94
N ASN A 350 -45.53 -45.64 25.14
CA ASN A 350 -45.18 -46.90 25.80
C ASN A 350 -45.68 -48.09 24.99
N ASP A 351 -44.89 -49.15 24.88
CA ASP A 351 -45.38 -50.43 24.40
C ASP A 351 -46.37 -51.00 25.43
N LEU A 352 -47.40 -51.67 24.91
CA LEU A 352 -48.32 -52.46 25.72
C LEU A 352 -47.63 -53.72 26.25
N PHE A 353 -46.56 -54.20 25.59
CA PHE A 353 -45.88 -55.46 25.92
C PHE A 353 -44.34 -55.41 25.74
N GLY A 354 -43.61 -54.83 26.69
CA GLY A 354 -42.18 -55.08 26.84
C GLY A 354 -41.35 -53.81 26.82
N THR A 355 -40.24 -53.83 26.07
CA THR A 355 -39.36 -52.69 25.88
C THR A 355 -38.96 -52.64 24.42
N GLN A 356 -38.79 -51.43 23.88
CA GLN A 356 -38.36 -51.21 22.50
C GLN A 356 -37.02 -50.46 22.44
N THR A 357 -36.27 -50.73 21.38
CA THR A 357 -35.05 -49.97 21.03
C THR A 357 -35.44 -48.71 20.27
N VAL A 358 -34.96 -47.55 20.73
CA VAL A 358 -35.16 -46.27 20.05
C VAL A 358 -33.83 -45.68 19.66
N TYR A 359 -33.69 -45.35 18.38
CA TYR A 359 -32.53 -44.64 17.85
C TYR A 359 -32.76 -43.13 17.95
N ILE A 360 -31.82 -42.43 18.56
CA ILE A 360 -31.82 -40.97 18.69
C ILE A 360 -30.71 -40.42 17.80
N THR A 361 -31.08 -39.59 16.83
CA THR A 361 -30.15 -38.87 15.95
C THR A 361 -30.14 -37.39 16.31
N ILE A 362 -28.98 -36.88 16.69
CA ILE A 362 -28.74 -35.46 16.93
C ILE A 362 -28.03 -34.89 15.70
N THR A 363 -28.56 -33.83 15.12
CA THR A 363 -27.96 -33.13 13.96
C THR A 363 -27.64 -31.69 14.34
N VAL A 364 -26.42 -31.25 14.02
CA VAL A 364 -25.95 -29.86 14.18
C VAL A 364 -25.27 -29.44 12.89
N GLY A 365 -25.83 -28.44 12.19
CA GLY A 365 -25.26 -27.89 10.95
C GLY A 365 -25.12 -28.90 9.81
N GLY A 366 -25.88 -29.99 9.84
CA GLY A 366 -25.83 -31.09 8.88
C GLY A 366 -24.90 -32.26 9.25
N LEU A 367 -24.15 -32.17 10.35
CA LEU A 367 -23.41 -33.29 10.92
C LEU A 367 -24.25 -33.98 11.97
N SER A 368 -24.22 -35.32 12.01
CA SER A 368 -25.11 -36.09 12.87
C SER A 368 -24.39 -37.15 13.70
N TYR A 369 -24.95 -37.44 14.86
CA TYR A 369 -24.55 -38.54 15.74
C TYR A 369 -25.79 -39.34 16.15
N THR A 370 -25.72 -40.67 16.04
CA THR A 370 -26.83 -41.56 16.37
C THR A 370 -26.42 -42.56 17.45
N PHE A 371 -27.27 -42.72 18.45
CA PHE A 371 -27.12 -43.72 19.50
C PHE A 371 -28.48 -44.35 19.83
N GLN A 372 -28.46 -45.46 20.56
CA GLN A 372 -29.67 -46.20 20.93
C GLN A 372 -29.93 -46.13 22.43
N VAL A 373 -31.22 -46.14 22.80
CA VAL A 373 -31.70 -46.25 24.18
C VAL A 373 -32.82 -47.28 24.26
N THR A 374 -33.13 -47.73 25.47
CA THR A 374 -34.25 -48.64 25.74
C THR A 374 -35.43 -47.87 26.32
N ALA A 375 -36.60 -47.99 25.68
CA ALA A 375 -37.85 -47.36 26.10
C ALA A 375 -38.92 -48.40 26.45
N GLU A 376 -39.90 -47.98 27.24
CA GLU A 376 -41.07 -48.79 27.60
C GLU A 376 -41.99 -49.01 26.42
#